data_AF-A0A4Q8R845-F1
#
_entry.id   AF-A0A4Q8R845-F1
#
_cell.length_a   1.000
_cell.length_b   1.000
_cell.length_c   1.000
_cell.angle_alpha   90.00
_cell.angle_beta   90.00
_cell.angle_gamma   90.00
#
_symmetry.space_group_name_H-M   'P 1'
#
loop_
_entity.id
_entity.type
_entity.pdbx_description
1 polymer ?
#
loop_
_entity_poly.entity_id
_entity_poly.type
_entity_poly.pdbx_seq_one_letter_code
_entity_poly.pdbx_strand_id
1 'polypeptide(L)'
;MEPPMIIRVCDLETTGLDASDEVIEIGYTDIVKVSGVWSMSSRSEQSFARPARPIPPEASAVHHITDEDVKDAPAWSDAWRLLVQTPDDGGKITFAAHMAQYERQYLDPLFQADWVCTWKCSFRQWPDFESHSLQVLRYALKLPADPKRAAPAHRAPPDSYVCGLLLLELLQHQTLETLIEWSAQPPIFTKFDFGQFKGKPLSAADAGYLDWLGNKDHNLGEDWRWNARREIERRANAKVEEAARARRGYLEQSLAAIPGAVSVRDLENWWHGQSDHWAAHGILVDSKEYEMLRKACADRKQHLLRTGEPQFEPPGAST
;
A
#
# COMPACT_ATOMS: atom_id res chain seq x y z
N MET A 1 -16.46 30.83 12.01
CA MET A 1 -15.69 30.15 10.95
C MET A 1 -15.09 28.92 11.60
N GLU A 2 -15.11 27.76 10.93
CA GLU A 2 -14.34 26.61 11.43
C GLU A 2 -12.86 27.03 11.53
N PRO A 3 -12.16 26.63 12.61
CA PRO A 3 -10.75 26.92 12.74
C PRO A 3 -9.99 26.31 11.54
N PRO A 4 -8.97 26.98 11.00
CA PRO A 4 -8.21 26.46 9.87
C PRO A 4 -7.56 25.13 10.25
N MET A 5 -7.71 24.13 9.38
CA MET A 5 -6.96 22.88 9.53
C MET A 5 -5.52 23.11 9.09
N ILE A 6 -4.55 22.70 9.90
CA ILE A 6 -3.12 22.86 9.63
C ILE A 6 -2.49 21.49 9.47
N ILE A 7 -1.77 21.32 8.36
CA ILE A 7 -0.79 20.24 8.20
C ILE A 7 0.60 20.88 8.25
N ARG A 8 1.37 20.55 9.28
CA ARG A 8 2.74 20.99 9.44
C ARG A 8 3.67 20.03 8.72
N VAL A 9 4.20 20.47 7.59
CA VAL A 9 5.18 19.68 6.83
C VAL A 9 6.55 19.99 7.41
N CYS A 10 7.16 19.04 8.08
CA CYS A 10 8.47 19.22 8.70
C CYS A 10 9.54 18.35 8.05
N ASP A 11 10.78 18.76 8.27
CA ASP A 11 12.00 18.07 7.90
C ASP A 11 13.04 18.34 9.00
N LEU A 12 13.97 17.40 9.22
CA LEU A 12 15.00 17.47 10.25
C LEU A 12 16.35 17.07 9.67
N GLU A 13 17.40 17.85 9.97
CA GLU A 13 18.79 17.42 9.76
C GLU A 13 19.39 16.99 11.10
N THR A 14 20.30 16.02 11.07
CA THR A 14 20.82 15.35 12.26
C THR A 14 22.31 15.06 12.13
N THR A 15 22.95 14.66 13.24
CA THR A 15 24.35 14.20 13.25
C THR A 15 24.57 12.82 12.64
N GLY A 16 23.49 12.12 12.23
CA GLY A 16 23.51 10.75 11.73
C GLY A 16 22.10 10.17 11.59
N LEU A 17 21.98 8.90 11.17
CA LEU A 17 20.68 8.31 10.80
C LEU A 17 19.99 7.54 11.93
N ASP A 18 20.69 7.31 13.06
CA ASP A 18 20.17 6.51 14.16
C ASP A 18 19.35 7.37 15.13
N ALA A 19 18.39 6.75 15.83
CA ALA A 19 17.59 7.45 16.85
C ALA A 19 18.42 8.01 18.03
N SER A 20 19.69 7.56 18.18
CA SER A 20 20.64 8.09 19.16
C SER A 20 21.45 9.30 18.66
N ASP A 21 21.33 9.63 17.38
CA ASP A 21 21.91 10.85 16.82
C ASP A 21 21.08 12.08 17.21
N GLU A 22 21.66 13.25 17.07
CA GLU A 22 21.10 14.49 17.59
C GLU A 22 20.54 15.33 16.44
N VAL A 23 19.35 15.90 16.62
CA VAL A 23 18.76 16.86 15.68
C VAL A 23 19.54 18.17 15.74
N ILE A 24 19.92 18.69 14.58
CA ILE A 24 20.72 19.92 14.43
C ILE A 24 20.04 21.01 13.63
N GLU A 25 19.06 20.67 12.79
CA GLU A 25 18.22 21.66 12.10
C GLU A 25 16.76 21.19 12.07
N ILE A 26 15.86 22.16 12.22
CA ILE A 26 14.42 22.00 12.10
C ILE A 26 13.95 22.97 11.03
N GLY A 27 13.14 22.48 10.11
CA GLY A 27 12.43 23.31 9.14
C GLY A 27 10.99 22.84 9.01
N TYR A 28 10.06 23.78 8.87
CA TYR A 28 8.70 23.43 8.49
C TYR A 28 8.06 24.43 7.53
N THR A 29 7.06 23.95 6.80
CA THR A 29 6.16 24.72 5.96
C THR A 29 4.73 24.29 6.25
N ASP A 30 3.87 25.22 6.67
CA ASP A 30 2.48 24.90 6.97
C ASP A 30 1.63 24.86 5.69
N ILE A 31 0.81 23.82 5.57
CA ILE A 31 -0.29 23.72 4.60
C ILE A 31 -1.60 23.94 5.37
N VAL A 32 -2.45 24.84 4.87
CA VAL A 32 -3.70 25.23 5.53
C VAL A 32 -4.90 24.94 4.66
N LYS A 33 -6.02 24.56 5.28
CA LYS A 33 -7.32 24.47 4.61
C LYS A 33 -8.16 25.68 4.99
N VAL A 34 -8.47 26.53 4.02
CA VAL A 34 -9.36 27.69 4.20
C VAL A 34 -10.50 27.59 3.20
N SER A 35 -11.74 27.64 3.69
CA SER A 35 -12.96 27.53 2.86
C SER A 35 -12.94 26.31 1.92
N GLY A 36 -12.45 25.17 2.41
CA GLY A 36 -12.41 23.92 1.67
C GLY A 36 -11.19 23.74 0.76
N VAL A 37 -10.37 24.77 0.56
CA VAL A 37 -9.22 24.74 -0.35
C VAL A 37 -7.93 24.61 0.44
N TRP A 38 -7.11 23.63 0.07
CA TRP A 38 -5.74 23.48 0.59
C TRP A 38 -4.78 24.44 -0.12
N SER A 39 -3.96 25.14 0.65
CA SER A 39 -2.92 26.01 0.12
C SER A 39 -1.73 26.05 1.07
N MET A 40 -0.57 26.41 0.53
CA MET A 40 0.62 26.64 1.34
C MET A 40 0.52 27.98 2.03
N SER A 41 0.76 27.97 3.34
CA SER A 41 0.85 29.17 4.15
C SER A 41 2.12 29.96 3.84
N SER A 42 2.12 31.26 4.11
CA SER A 42 3.34 32.05 4.20
C SER A 42 4.18 31.68 5.43
N ARG A 43 3.60 30.95 6.40
CA ARG A 43 4.29 30.49 7.60
C ARG A 43 5.21 29.32 7.28
N SER A 44 6.49 29.63 7.30
CA SER A 44 7.58 28.67 7.31
C SER A 44 8.61 29.20 8.29
N GLU A 45 9.05 28.35 9.21
CA GLU A 45 10.03 28.72 10.23
C GLU A 45 11.13 27.66 10.27
N GLN A 46 12.28 28.07 10.80
CA GLN A 46 13.46 27.24 10.92
C GLN A 46 14.18 27.54 12.24
N SER A 47 14.86 26.55 12.78
CA SER A 47 15.80 26.72 13.89
C SER A 47 16.91 25.70 13.78
N PHE A 48 18.13 26.12 14.09
CA PHE A 48 19.17 25.17 14.47
C PHE A 48 18.90 24.62 15.87
N ALA A 49 19.51 23.48 16.16
CA ALA A 49 19.63 22.90 17.48
C ALA A 49 21.10 22.54 17.72
N ARG A 50 21.64 22.94 18.87
CA ARG A 50 23.03 22.65 19.22
C ARG A 50 23.15 21.23 19.76
N PRO A 51 23.92 20.33 19.10
CA PRO A 51 24.16 18.99 19.62
C PRO A 51 25.14 19.02 20.80
N ALA A 52 25.13 17.98 21.62
CA ALA A 52 26.08 17.77 22.71
C ALA A 52 27.44 17.26 22.21
N ARG A 53 27.47 16.62 21.03
CA ARG A 53 28.68 16.12 20.37
C ARG A 53 28.96 16.89 19.09
N PRO A 54 30.25 16.98 18.65
CA PRO A 54 30.58 17.57 17.36
C PRO A 54 29.83 16.90 16.21
N ILE A 55 29.41 17.68 15.23
CA ILE A 55 28.74 17.18 14.03
C ILE A 55 29.75 16.33 13.22
N PRO A 56 29.45 15.04 12.93
CA PRO A 56 30.34 14.21 12.13
C PRO A 56 30.54 14.76 10.72
N PRO A 57 31.77 14.71 10.15
CA PRO A 57 32.03 15.18 8.80
C PRO A 57 31.16 14.52 7.72
N GLU A 58 30.79 13.25 7.91
CA GLU A 58 29.90 12.51 7.02
C GLU A 58 28.49 13.11 6.98
N ALA A 59 27.96 13.59 8.10
CA ALA A 59 26.69 14.29 8.17
C ALA A 59 26.81 15.68 7.50
N SER A 60 27.85 16.44 7.84
CA SER A 60 28.15 17.74 7.19
C SER A 60 28.36 17.62 5.68
N ALA A 61 28.82 16.48 5.16
CA ALA A 61 28.96 16.26 3.72
C ALA A 61 27.59 16.16 3.00
N VAL A 62 26.53 15.83 3.73
CA VAL A 62 25.14 15.75 3.22
C VAL A 62 24.46 17.10 3.33
N HIS A 63 24.35 17.65 4.53
CA HIS A 63 23.53 18.85 4.80
C HIS A 63 24.34 20.16 4.89
N HIS A 64 25.68 20.09 4.89
CA HIS A 64 26.57 21.25 4.92
C HIS A 64 26.42 22.18 6.13
N ILE A 65 25.99 21.64 7.28
CA ILE A 65 25.94 22.34 8.57
C ILE A 65 27.18 21.93 9.37
N THR A 66 27.80 22.90 10.02
CA THR A 66 29.02 22.76 10.82
C THR A 66 28.77 23.12 12.28
N ASP A 67 29.68 22.73 13.17
CA ASP A 67 29.59 23.10 14.60
C ASP A 67 29.51 24.62 14.81
N GLU A 68 30.14 25.40 13.91
CA GLU A 68 30.13 26.87 13.96
C GLU A 68 28.73 27.44 13.66
N ASP A 69 27.97 26.81 12.77
CA ASP A 69 26.61 27.25 12.41
C ASP A 69 25.63 27.09 13.58
N VAL A 70 25.86 26.08 14.44
CA VAL A 70 24.96 25.70 15.55
C VAL A 70 25.46 26.13 16.94
N LYS A 71 26.64 26.76 17.05
CA LYS A 71 27.30 27.04 18.34
C LYS A 71 26.47 27.86 19.33
N ASP A 72 25.66 28.79 18.80
CA ASP A 72 24.81 29.70 19.57
C ASP A 72 23.33 29.28 19.53
N ALA A 73 23.02 28.15 18.89
CA ALA A 73 21.66 27.62 18.80
C ALA A 73 21.15 27.08 20.15
N PRO A 74 19.83 27.07 20.38
CA PRO A 74 19.25 26.40 21.53
C PRO A 74 19.53 24.89 21.49
N ALA A 75 19.47 24.22 22.64
CA ALA A 75 19.50 22.76 22.66
C ALA A 75 18.21 22.17 22.06
N TRP A 76 18.26 20.92 21.59
CA TRP A 76 17.08 20.22 21.07
C TRP A 76 15.88 20.29 22.01
N SER A 77 16.11 20.16 23.33
CA SER A 77 15.09 20.23 24.40
C SER A 77 14.24 21.50 24.38
N ASP A 78 14.74 22.56 23.75
CA ASP A 78 14.03 23.83 23.57
C ASP A 78 13.60 24.05 22.12
N ALA A 79 14.46 23.72 21.16
CA ALA A 79 14.23 23.93 19.74
C ALA A 79 12.97 23.20 19.22
N TRP A 80 12.70 21.97 19.69
CA TRP A 80 11.57 21.16 19.19
C TRP A 80 10.21 21.85 19.40
N ARG A 81 10.09 22.75 20.40
CA ARG A 81 8.84 23.44 20.70
C ARG A 81 8.35 24.29 19.53
N LEU A 82 9.26 24.73 18.65
CA LEU A 82 8.95 25.39 17.38
C LEU A 82 7.91 24.60 16.56
N LEU A 83 8.00 23.27 16.56
CA LEU A 83 7.13 22.39 15.78
C LEU A 83 5.71 22.28 16.31
N VAL A 84 5.46 22.59 17.58
CA VAL A 84 4.11 22.46 18.18
C VAL A 84 3.45 23.80 18.46
N GLN A 85 4.15 24.92 18.24
CA GLN A 85 3.60 26.25 18.41
C GLN A 85 2.56 26.59 17.32
N THR A 86 1.34 26.88 17.76
CA THR A 86 0.25 27.43 16.94
C THR A 86 -0.02 28.90 17.34
N PRO A 87 -0.51 29.75 16.42
CA PRO A 87 -0.91 31.11 16.75
C PRO A 87 -2.18 31.16 17.61
N ASP A 88 -3.03 30.13 17.48
CA ASP A 88 -4.28 29.96 18.22
C ASP A 88 -4.24 28.63 19.00
N ASP A 89 -4.57 28.66 20.29
CA ASP A 89 -4.42 27.55 21.25
C ASP A 89 -5.34 26.32 21.00
N GLY A 90 -6.06 26.27 19.87
CA GLY A 90 -7.20 25.35 19.67
C GLY A 90 -7.14 24.39 18.48
N GLY A 91 -6.13 24.50 17.59
CA GLY A 91 -6.06 23.69 16.37
C GLY A 91 -5.27 22.40 16.56
N LYS A 92 -5.88 21.24 16.27
CA LYS A 92 -5.12 19.98 16.11
C LYS A 92 -4.20 20.10 14.90
N ILE A 93 -2.89 19.98 15.10
CA ILE A 93 -1.90 19.94 14.03
C ILE A 93 -1.79 18.49 13.52
N THR A 94 -1.93 18.30 12.21
CA THR A 94 -1.47 17.07 11.54
C THR A 94 -0.04 17.29 11.07
N PHE A 95 0.84 16.31 11.19
CA PHE A 95 2.22 16.41 10.72
C PHE A 95 2.38 15.71 9.37
N ALA A 96 3.35 16.15 8.58
CA ALA A 96 3.73 15.48 7.36
C ALA A 96 5.23 15.56 7.13
N ALA A 97 5.80 14.52 6.52
CA ALA A 97 7.21 14.48 6.13
C ALA A 97 7.43 13.47 5.00
N HIS A 98 8.57 13.55 4.33
CA HIS A 98 8.94 12.62 3.27
C HIS A 98 9.83 11.51 3.83
N MET A 99 9.23 10.33 4.08
CA MET A 99 9.76 9.27 4.95
C MET A 99 9.57 9.53 6.45
N ALA A 100 8.37 9.97 6.83
CA ALA A 100 7.97 10.39 8.19
C ALA A 100 8.44 9.52 9.38
N GLN A 101 8.74 8.23 9.18
CA GLN A 101 9.31 7.40 10.24
C GLN A 101 10.64 7.97 10.76
N TYR A 102 11.40 8.64 9.90
CA TYR A 102 12.65 9.28 10.26
C TYR A 102 12.45 10.43 11.25
N GLU A 103 11.56 11.38 10.97
CA GLU A 103 11.28 12.49 11.88
C GLU A 103 10.62 11.99 13.17
N ARG A 104 9.73 11.00 13.04
CA ARG A 104 9.00 10.41 14.16
C ARG A 104 9.88 9.74 15.19
N GLN A 105 11.05 9.22 14.83
CA GLN A 105 11.94 8.62 15.82
C GLN A 105 12.41 9.63 16.88
N TYR A 106 12.44 10.92 16.53
CA TYR A 106 12.79 12.03 17.43
C TYR A 106 11.56 12.70 18.05
N LEU A 107 10.42 12.69 17.34
CA LEU A 107 9.22 13.47 17.71
C LEU A 107 8.16 12.65 18.46
N ASP A 108 7.98 11.36 18.17
CA ASP A 108 7.02 10.49 18.86
C ASP A 108 7.26 10.42 20.39
N PRO A 109 8.52 10.47 20.91
CA PRO A 109 8.78 10.59 22.35
C PRO A 109 8.35 11.92 22.98
N LEU A 110 8.14 12.98 22.17
CA LEU A 110 7.88 14.34 22.64
C LEU A 110 6.39 14.70 22.58
N PHE A 111 5.68 14.24 21.54
CA PHE A 111 4.25 14.46 21.39
C PHE A 111 3.60 13.39 20.49
N GLN A 112 2.28 13.30 20.56
CA GLN A 112 1.47 12.42 19.71
C GLN A 112 0.77 13.24 18.64
N ALA A 113 0.79 12.76 17.39
CA ALA A 113 0.17 13.41 16.26
C ALA A 113 -0.26 12.41 15.18
N ASP A 114 -1.19 12.84 14.32
CA ASP A 114 -1.44 12.16 13.05
C ASP A 114 -0.36 12.53 12.04
N TRP A 115 0.03 11.59 11.19
CA TRP A 115 1.16 11.74 10.26
C TRP A 115 0.78 11.40 8.82
N VAL A 116 1.19 12.26 7.90
CA VAL A 116 1.23 11.97 6.46
C VAL A 116 2.68 11.74 6.03
N CYS A 117 2.98 10.52 5.59
CA CYS A 117 4.23 10.16 4.97
C CYS A 117 4.09 10.27 3.44
N THR A 118 4.57 11.37 2.85
CA THR A 118 4.41 11.61 1.40
C THR A 118 5.13 10.55 0.55
N TRP A 119 6.24 9.98 1.07
CA TRP A 119 6.94 8.85 0.45
C TRP A 119 6.05 7.60 0.31
N LYS A 120 5.46 7.10 1.41
CA LYS A 120 4.52 5.96 1.40
C LYS A 120 3.28 6.23 0.54
N CYS A 121 2.79 7.46 0.55
CA CYS A 121 1.64 7.86 -0.27
C CYS A 121 1.99 7.83 -1.76
N SER A 122 3.20 8.28 -2.13
CA SER A 122 3.61 8.35 -3.53
C SER A 122 3.65 6.98 -4.22
N PHE A 123 4.01 5.89 -3.51
CA PHE A 123 3.95 4.53 -4.07
C PHE A 123 2.54 4.07 -4.45
N ARG A 124 1.52 4.54 -3.72
CA ARG A 124 0.12 4.20 -3.97
C ARG A 124 -0.46 5.08 -5.07
N GLN A 125 -0.14 6.37 -5.04
CA GLN A 125 -0.66 7.34 -6.00
C GLN A 125 0.01 7.23 -7.38
N TRP A 126 1.33 7.00 -7.42
CA TRP A 126 2.13 6.97 -8.65
C TRP A 126 3.04 5.74 -8.70
N PRO A 127 2.48 4.51 -8.71
CA PRO A 127 3.24 3.26 -8.59
C PRO A 127 4.26 3.00 -9.71
N ASP A 128 4.12 3.68 -10.84
CA ASP A 128 4.94 3.44 -12.03
C ASP A 128 6.20 4.31 -12.10
N PHE A 129 6.37 5.27 -11.19
CA PHE A 129 7.55 6.12 -11.15
C PHE A 129 8.82 5.33 -10.84
N GLU A 130 9.92 5.72 -11.49
CA GLU A 130 11.22 5.04 -11.34
C GLU A 130 11.90 5.31 -9.99
N SER A 131 11.58 6.43 -9.35
CA SER A 131 12.04 6.76 -8.01
C SER A 131 11.00 7.61 -7.29
N HIS A 132 10.95 7.40 -5.98
CA HIS A 132 10.05 8.09 -5.06
C HIS A 132 10.80 9.05 -4.13
N SER A 133 12.08 9.36 -4.39
CA SER A 133 12.78 10.39 -3.62
C SER A 133 12.17 11.77 -3.86
N LEU A 134 12.18 12.62 -2.82
CA LEU A 134 11.51 13.92 -2.85
C LEU A 134 11.85 14.78 -4.06
N GLN A 135 13.15 14.93 -4.34
CA GLN A 135 13.61 15.76 -5.45
C GLN A 135 13.31 15.12 -6.82
N VAL A 136 13.31 13.78 -6.94
CA VAL A 136 12.87 13.14 -8.20
C VAL A 136 11.38 13.39 -8.42
N LEU A 137 10.54 13.23 -7.38
CA LEU A 137 9.11 13.50 -7.45
C LEU A 137 8.81 14.96 -7.82
N ARG A 138 9.56 15.91 -7.25
CA ARG A 138 9.48 17.33 -7.60
C ARG A 138 9.59 17.55 -9.12
N TYR A 139 10.61 16.97 -9.75
CA TYR A 139 10.84 17.15 -11.18
C TYR A 139 9.90 16.29 -12.04
N ALA A 140 9.62 15.05 -11.65
CA ALA A 140 8.75 14.14 -12.38
C ALA A 140 7.31 14.70 -12.48
N LEU A 141 6.80 15.26 -11.38
CA LEU A 141 5.47 15.87 -11.31
C LEU A 141 5.46 17.33 -11.78
N LYS A 142 6.63 17.92 -12.06
CA LYS A 142 6.78 19.34 -12.43
C LYS A 142 6.13 20.26 -11.40
N LEU A 143 6.37 19.99 -10.11
CA LEU A 143 5.82 20.80 -9.02
C LEU A 143 6.25 22.26 -9.20
N PRO A 144 5.37 23.24 -8.91
CA PRO A 144 5.63 24.67 -9.13
C PRO A 144 6.53 25.26 -8.03
N ALA A 145 7.71 24.68 -7.83
CA ALA A 145 8.66 25.07 -6.81
C ALA A 145 9.47 26.30 -7.24
N ASP A 146 9.51 27.32 -6.39
CA ASP A 146 10.46 28.42 -6.52
C ASP A 146 11.89 27.86 -6.32
N PRO A 147 12.78 27.96 -7.32
CA PRO A 147 14.14 27.45 -7.23
C PRO A 147 14.92 27.98 -6.03
N LYS A 148 14.66 29.23 -5.59
CA LYS A 148 15.37 29.84 -4.45
C LYS A 148 14.93 29.27 -3.11
N ARG A 149 13.65 28.86 -3.00
CA ARG A 149 13.10 28.27 -1.77
C ARG A 149 13.39 26.78 -1.67
N ALA A 150 13.49 26.11 -2.81
CA ALA A 150 13.73 24.68 -2.89
C ALA A 150 15.22 24.31 -3.06
N ALA A 151 16.13 25.22 -2.69
CA ALA A 151 17.56 25.00 -2.72
C ALA A 151 18.23 25.64 -1.48
N PRO A 152 19.35 25.07 -1.00
CA PRO A 152 19.91 23.78 -1.43
C PRO A 152 19.03 22.60 -0.96
N ALA A 153 19.09 21.47 -1.66
CA ALA A 153 18.53 20.21 -1.13
C ALA A 153 19.39 19.71 0.03
N HIS A 154 18.84 18.83 0.87
CA HIS A 154 19.46 18.39 2.13
C HIS A 154 19.59 19.54 3.13
N ARG A 155 18.52 20.32 3.22
CA ARG A 155 18.32 21.33 4.26
C ARG A 155 16.86 21.31 4.64
N ALA A 156 16.59 21.42 5.94
CA ALA A 156 15.24 21.25 6.44
C ALA A 156 14.22 22.26 5.87
N PRO A 157 14.52 23.57 5.73
CA PRO A 157 13.55 24.51 5.18
C PRO A 157 13.24 24.26 3.68
N PRO A 158 14.24 24.10 2.79
CA PRO A 158 13.98 23.72 1.40
C PRO A 158 13.24 22.39 1.20
N ASP A 159 13.60 21.35 1.95
CA ASP A 159 12.97 20.03 1.77
C ASP A 159 11.56 19.98 2.38
N SER A 160 11.30 20.63 3.52
CA SER A 160 9.93 20.81 4.02
C SER A 160 9.04 21.58 3.04
N TYR A 161 9.58 22.58 2.34
CA TYR A 161 8.88 23.32 1.29
C TYR A 161 8.52 22.45 0.08
N VAL A 162 9.49 21.68 -0.45
CA VAL A 162 9.23 20.76 -1.57
C VAL A 162 8.27 19.65 -1.16
N CYS A 163 8.40 19.12 0.04
CA CYS A 163 7.47 18.14 0.61
C CYS A 163 6.06 18.72 0.72
N GLY A 164 5.91 20.00 1.09
CA GLY A 164 4.62 20.68 1.14
C GLY A 164 3.97 20.82 -0.23
N LEU A 165 4.75 21.11 -1.28
CA LEU A 165 4.24 21.10 -2.66
C LEU A 165 3.81 19.70 -3.10
N LEU A 166 4.57 18.67 -2.74
CA LEU A 166 4.21 17.28 -3.01
C LEU A 166 2.92 16.88 -2.27
N LEU A 167 2.76 17.32 -1.03
CA LEU A 167 1.55 17.09 -0.26
C LEU A 167 0.33 17.79 -0.88
N LEU A 168 0.48 19.03 -1.33
CA LEU A 168 -0.58 19.73 -2.05
C LEU A 168 -0.99 19.01 -3.34
N GLU A 169 -0.01 18.45 -4.07
CA GLU A 169 -0.29 17.61 -5.24
C GLU A 169 -1.05 16.34 -4.84
N LEU A 170 -0.61 15.61 -3.81
CA LEU A 170 -1.34 14.44 -3.29
C LEU A 170 -2.80 14.77 -2.89
N LEU A 171 -3.02 15.93 -2.26
CA LEU A 171 -4.34 16.40 -1.83
C LEU A 171 -5.27 16.80 -2.99
N GLN A 172 -4.77 16.92 -4.22
CA GLN A 172 -5.62 17.02 -5.41
C GLN A 172 -6.22 15.68 -5.82
N HIS A 173 -5.58 14.56 -5.44
CA HIS A 173 -5.99 13.21 -5.83
C HIS A 173 -6.68 12.46 -4.69
N GLN A 174 -6.37 12.78 -3.43
CA GLN A 174 -6.81 12.03 -2.26
C GLN A 174 -7.28 12.94 -1.11
N THR A 175 -8.11 12.39 -0.23
CA THR A 175 -8.47 13.07 1.02
C THR A 175 -7.34 12.98 2.05
N LEU A 176 -7.31 13.90 3.02
CA LEU A 176 -6.34 13.85 4.11
C LEU A 176 -6.44 12.52 4.90
N GLU A 177 -7.65 12.05 5.14
CA GLU A 177 -7.93 10.80 5.86
C GLU A 177 -7.31 9.60 5.14
N THR A 178 -7.42 9.58 3.80
CA THR A 178 -6.81 8.53 2.96
C THR A 178 -5.28 8.57 3.05
N LEU A 179 -4.69 9.78 3.02
CA LEU A 179 -3.24 9.94 3.14
C LEU A 179 -2.73 9.50 4.52
N ILE A 180 -3.46 9.80 5.60
CA ILE A 180 -3.15 9.32 6.96
C ILE A 180 -3.24 7.79 7.02
N GLU A 181 -4.31 7.20 6.48
CA GLU A 181 -4.49 5.74 6.44
C GLU A 181 -3.33 5.04 5.70
N TRP A 182 -2.97 5.54 4.51
CA TRP A 182 -1.85 5.01 3.74
C TRP A 182 -0.51 5.12 4.48
N SER A 183 -0.33 6.19 5.25
CA SER A 183 0.90 6.46 6.00
C SER A 183 1.07 5.51 7.20
N ALA A 184 -0.04 5.03 7.77
CA ALA A 184 -0.06 4.04 8.85
C ALA A 184 0.29 2.62 8.39
N GLN A 185 0.32 2.35 7.09
CA GLN A 185 0.66 1.04 6.51
C GLN A 185 2.12 1.01 6.01
N PRO A 186 2.71 -0.18 5.76
CA PRO A 186 3.98 -0.27 5.04
C PRO A 186 3.91 0.31 3.61
N PRO A 187 5.03 0.75 3.01
CA PRO A 187 5.08 1.18 1.61
C PRO A 187 4.79 0.01 0.65
N ILE A 188 4.12 0.29 -0.46
CA ILE A 188 3.79 -0.70 -1.49
C ILE A 188 4.77 -0.60 -2.64
N PHE A 189 5.82 -1.41 -2.62
CA PHE A 189 6.77 -1.49 -3.72
C PHE A 189 6.17 -2.27 -4.89
N THR A 190 6.27 -1.68 -6.08
CA THR A 190 5.77 -2.25 -7.34
C THR A 190 6.87 -2.95 -8.12
N LYS A 191 8.11 -2.43 -8.07
CA LYS A 191 9.30 -2.94 -8.74
C LYS A 191 10.42 -3.17 -7.73
N PHE A 192 11.29 -4.14 -7.98
CA PHE A 192 12.56 -4.29 -7.26
C PHE A 192 13.52 -3.15 -7.60
N ASP A 193 14.26 -2.65 -6.62
CA ASP A 193 15.35 -1.67 -6.81
C ASP A 193 16.76 -2.31 -6.66
N PHE A 194 16.82 -3.59 -6.29
CA PHE A 194 18.05 -4.37 -6.08
C PHE A 194 18.02 -5.73 -6.78
N GLY A 195 19.20 -6.39 -6.79
CA GLY A 195 19.35 -7.79 -7.16
C GLY A 195 19.02 -8.10 -8.62
N GLN A 196 18.89 -9.40 -8.93
CA GLN A 196 18.65 -9.90 -10.29
C GLN A 196 17.31 -9.49 -10.91
N PHE A 197 16.37 -9.02 -10.08
CA PHE A 197 15.05 -8.56 -10.51
C PHE A 197 14.94 -7.03 -10.56
N LYS A 198 16.02 -6.27 -10.36
CA LYS A 198 16.00 -4.79 -10.40
C LYS A 198 15.24 -4.26 -11.63
N GLY A 199 14.32 -3.34 -11.40
CA GLY A 199 13.40 -2.73 -12.37
C GLY A 199 12.19 -3.59 -12.75
N LYS A 200 12.15 -4.86 -12.34
CA LYS A 200 11.03 -5.78 -12.64
C LYS A 200 10.00 -5.78 -11.52
N PRO A 201 8.72 -6.08 -11.82
CA PRO A 201 7.70 -6.19 -10.80
C PRO A 201 7.94 -7.37 -9.86
N LEU A 202 7.36 -7.34 -8.65
CA LEU A 202 7.43 -8.46 -7.70
C LEU A 202 6.83 -9.75 -8.28
N SER A 203 5.90 -9.64 -9.22
CA SER A 203 5.34 -10.77 -9.96
C SER A 203 6.36 -11.52 -10.83
N ALA A 204 7.50 -10.90 -11.18
CA ALA A 204 8.55 -11.53 -11.98
C ALA A 204 9.41 -12.51 -11.18
N ALA A 205 9.43 -12.40 -9.84
CA ALA A 205 10.16 -13.32 -8.98
C ALA A 205 9.43 -14.67 -8.86
N ASP A 206 10.18 -15.77 -8.86
CA ASP A 206 9.62 -17.09 -8.58
C ASP A 206 9.22 -17.24 -7.08
N ALA A 207 8.50 -18.32 -6.78
CA ALA A 207 8.00 -18.56 -5.43
C ALA A 207 9.12 -18.79 -4.40
N GLY A 208 10.25 -19.37 -4.80
CA GLY A 208 11.39 -19.61 -3.92
C GLY A 208 12.11 -18.31 -3.55
N TYR A 209 12.28 -17.41 -4.52
CA TYR A 209 12.86 -16.09 -4.29
C TYR A 209 11.99 -15.24 -3.37
N LEU A 210 10.67 -15.26 -3.57
CA LEU A 210 9.74 -14.55 -2.68
C LEU A 210 9.73 -15.14 -1.26
N ASP A 211 9.79 -16.46 -1.10
CA ASP A 211 9.89 -17.09 0.23
C ASP A 211 11.20 -16.71 0.92
N TRP A 212 12.32 -16.70 0.18
CA TRP A 212 13.59 -16.21 0.69
C TRP A 212 13.49 -14.77 1.19
N LEU A 213 12.93 -13.86 0.37
CA LEU A 213 12.79 -12.45 0.70
C LEU A 213 11.78 -12.17 1.83
N GLY A 214 10.71 -12.97 1.92
CA GLY A 214 9.70 -12.79 2.94
C GLY A 214 10.09 -13.41 4.28
N ASN A 215 10.72 -14.59 4.27
CA ASN A 215 10.70 -15.51 5.40
C ASN A 215 12.08 -16.06 5.81
N LYS A 216 13.17 -15.70 5.13
CA LYS A 216 14.53 -16.15 5.48
C LYS A 216 15.42 -15.01 5.95
N ASP A 217 16.55 -15.35 6.56
CA ASP A 217 17.51 -14.37 7.07
C ASP A 217 18.27 -13.68 5.94
N HIS A 218 18.26 -12.35 5.98
CA HIS A 218 18.95 -11.44 5.07
C HIS A 218 18.91 -10.00 5.61
N ASN A 219 19.76 -9.14 5.06
CA ASN A 219 19.91 -7.75 5.53
C ASN A 219 18.99 -6.74 4.79
N LEU A 220 18.10 -7.20 3.90
CA LEU A 220 17.07 -6.33 3.32
C LEU A 220 16.03 -5.98 4.39
N GLY A 221 15.59 -4.72 4.41
CA GLY A 221 14.70 -4.16 5.43
C GLY A 221 13.31 -4.79 5.49
N GLU A 222 12.58 -4.56 6.60
CA GLU A 222 11.27 -5.17 6.86
C GLU A 222 10.22 -4.81 5.81
N ASP A 223 10.29 -3.64 5.20
CA ASP A 223 9.39 -3.25 4.11
C ASP A 223 9.49 -4.22 2.93
N TRP A 224 10.69 -4.68 2.57
CA TRP A 224 10.86 -5.69 1.52
C TRP A 224 10.30 -7.05 1.91
N ARG A 225 10.47 -7.45 3.18
CA ARG A 225 9.89 -8.68 3.72
C ARG A 225 8.37 -8.65 3.64
N TRP A 226 7.77 -7.55 4.08
CA TRP A 226 6.33 -7.34 4.01
C TRP A 226 5.81 -7.36 2.57
N ASN A 227 6.48 -6.68 1.64
CA ASN A 227 6.09 -6.66 0.22
C ASN A 227 6.16 -8.06 -0.42
N ALA A 228 7.17 -8.87 -0.08
CA ALA A 228 7.28 -10.25 -0.55
C ALA A 228 6.16 -11.13 0.00
N ARG A 229 5.87 -11.06 1.30
CA ARG A 229 4.75 -11.78 1.94
C ARG A 229 3.41 -11.39 1.31
N ARG A 230 3.19 -10.10 1.06
CA ARG A 230 1.99 -9.61 0.36
C ARG A 230 1.85 -10.21 -1.04
N GLU A 231 2.94 -10.30 -1.81
CA GLU A 231 2.89 -10.92 -3.15
C GLU A 231 2.64 -12.44 -3.08
N ILE A 232 3.20 -13.14 -2.08
CA ILE A 232 2.91 -14.56 -1.83
C ILE A 232 1.41 -14.74 -1.54
N GLU A 233 0.86 -13.93 -0.65
CA GLU A 233 -0.56 -13.98 -0.28
C GLU A 233 -1.46 -13.64 -1.49
N ARG A 234 -1.13 -12.61 -2.27
CA ARG A 234 -1.86 -12.26 -3.50
C ARG A 234 -1.91 -13.45 -4.46
N ARG A 235 -0.80 -14.17 -4.65
CA ARG A 235 -0.74 -15.37 -5.50
C ARG A 235 -1.56 -16.52 -4.93
N ALA A 236 -1.54 -16.73 -3.62
CA ALA A 236 -2.36 -17.75 -2.97
C ALA A 236 -3.86 -17.45 -3.15
N ASN A 237 -4.28 -16.21 -2.91
CA ASN A 237 -5.66 -15.77 -3.09
C ASN A 237 -6.12 -15.90 -4.55
N ALA A 238 -5.25 -15.55 -5.51
CA ALA A 238 -5.55 -15.72 -6.93
C ALA A 238 -5.81 -17.18 -7.32
N LYS A 239 -5.03 -18.14 -6.77
CA LYS A 239 -5.26 -19.57 -7.00
C LYS A 239 -6.58 -20.05 -6.40
N VAL A 240 -6.92 -19.58 -5.21
CA VAL A 240 -8.20 -19.90 -4.55
C VAL A 240 -9.38 -19.39 -5.38
N GLU A 241 -9.31 -18.14 -5.86
CA GLU A 241 -10.34 -17.55 -6.72
C GLU A 241 -10.48 -18.28 -8.07
N GLU A 242 -9.35 -18.68 -8.67
CA GLU A 242 -9.36 -19.47 -9.90
C GLU A 242 -10.02 -20.83 -9.69
N ALA A 243 -9.66 -21.55 -8.62
CA ALA A 243 -10.29 -22.83 -8.27
C ALA A 243 -11.79 -22.67 -7.96
N ALA A 244 -12.19 -21.59 -7.28
CA ALA A 244 -13.58 -21.29 -7.01
C ALA A 244 -14.37 -20.98 -8.29
N ARG A 245 -13.75 -20.25 -9.24
CA ARG A 245 -14.34 -19.98 -10.56
C ARG A 245 -14.50 -21.26 -11.38
N ALA A 246 -13.46 -22.09 -11.45
CA ALA A 246 -13.51 -23.36 -12.17
C ALA A 246 -14.61 -24.28 -11.62
N ARG A 247 -14.73 -24.37 -10.30
CA ARG A 247 -15.80 -25.12 -9.62
C ARG A 247 -17.18 -24.61 -9.95
N ARG A 248 -17.42 -23.29 -9.90
CA ARG A 248 -18.72 -22.70 -10.27
C ARG A 248 -19.06 -23.00 -11.73
N GLY A 249 -18.12 -22.80 -12.64
CA GLY A 249 -18.33 -23.10 -14.06
C GLY A 249 -18.64 -24.58 -14.31
N TYR A 250 -17.93 -25.49 -13.65
CA TYR A 250 -18.18 -26.93 -13.75
C TYR A 250 -19.55 -27.32 -13.19
N LEU A 251 -19.92 -26.76 -12.04
CA LEU A 251 -21.24 -26.97 -11.42
C LEU A 251 -22.36 -26.51 -12.36
N GLU A 252 -22.26 -25.31 -12.94
CA GLU A 252 -23.24 -24.77 -13.88
C GLU A 252 -23.40 -25.65 -15.12
N GLN A 253 -22.28 -26.08 -15.72
CA GLN A 253 -22.30 -27.01 -16.86
C GLN A 253 -22.93 -28.35 -16.49
N SER A 254 -22.59 -28.89 -15.33
CA SER A 254 -23.14 -30.17 -14.84
C SER A 254 -24.65 -30.07 -14.62
N LEU A 255 -25.12 -29.00 -13.96
CA LEU A 255 -26.55 -28.76 -13.75
C LEU A 255 -27.31 -28.60 -15.07
N ALA A 256 -26.71 -27.94 -16.06
CA ALA A 256 -27.30 -27.77 -17.39
C ALA A 256 -27.33 -29.08 -18.21
N ALA A 257 -26.43 -30.03 -17.94
CA ALA A 257 -26.37 -31.32 -18.63
C ALA A 257 -27.40 -32.33 -18.12
N ILE A 258 -27.77 -32.28 -16.83
CA ILE A 258 -28.70 -33.25 -16.19
C ILE A 258 -30.03 -33.43 -16.96
N PRO A 259 -30.71 -32.37 -17.45
CA PRO A 259 -31.93 -32.53 -18.24
C PRO A 259 -31.77 -33.35 -19.53
N GLY A 260 -30.56 -33.48 -20.06
CA GLY A 260 -30.25 -34.24 -21.27
C GLY A 260 -30.28 -35.76 -21.11
N ALA A 261 -30.27 -36.30 -19.89
CA ALA A 261 -30.41 -37.74 -19.66
C ALA A 261 -31.81 -38.22 -20.03
N VAL A 262 -31.93 -39.17 -20.98
CA VAL A 262 -33.22 -39.63 -21.53
C VAL A 262 -33.79 -40.86 -20.83
N SER A 263 -33.00 -41.58 -20.04
CA SER A 263 -33.41 -42.71 -19.20
C SER A 263 -32.82 -42.62 -17.78
N VAL A 264 -33.37 -43.40 -16.84
CA VAL A 264 -32.80 -43.47 -15.47
C VAL A 264 -31.38 -44.04 -15.52
N ARG A 265 -31.14 -45.00 -16.41
CA ARG A 265 -29.82 -45.61 -16.60
C ARG A 265 -28.79 -44.61 -17.12
N ASP A 266 -29.17 -43.74 -18.06
CA ASP A 266 -28.27 -42.69 -18.56
C ASP A 266 -27.87 -41.71 -17.46
N LEU A 267 -28.84 -41.34 -16.60
CA LEU A 267 -28.58 -40.45 -15.48
C LEU A 267 -27.67 -41.09 -14.42
N GLU A 268 -27.84 -42.38 -14.13
CA GLU A 268 -26.98 -43.13 -13.21
C GLU A 268 -25.56 -43.31 -13.77
N ASN A 269 -25.44 -43.65 -15.05
CA ASN A 269 -24.15 -43.72 -15.74
C ASN A 269 -23.43 -42.37 -15.72
N TRP A 270 -24.16 -41.29 -15.99
CA TRP A 270 -23.63 -39.93 -15.87
C TRP A 270 -23.14 -39.70 -14.44
N TRP A 271 -24.01 -39.85 -13.44
CA TRP A 271 -23.70 -39.60 -12.03
C TRP A 271 -22.42 -40.32 -11.56
N HIS A 272 -22.32 -41.63 -11.81
CA HIS A 272 -21.15 -42.41 -11.40
C HIS A 272 -19.88 -42.06 -12.19
N GLY A 273 -20.03 -41.63 -13.45
CA GLY A 273 -18.91 -41.17 -14.28
C GLY A 273 -18.37 -39.79 -13.91
N GLN A 274 -19.05 -39.01 -13.06
CA GLN A 274 -18.62 -37.65 -12.71
C GLN A 274 -17.74 -37.57 -11.46
N SER A 275 -17.62 -38.64 -10.67
CA SER A 275 -16.95 -38.62 -9.35
C SER A 275 -15.54 -38.01 -9.39
N ASP A 276 -14.69 -38.47 -10.32
CA ASP A 276 -13.31 -37.97 -10.45
C ASP A 276 -13.26 -36.52 -10.89
N HIS A 277 -14.19 -36.10 -11.75
CA HIS A 277 -14.28 -34.72 -12.21
C HIS A 277 -14.78 -33.78 -11.11
N TRP A 278 -15.72 -34.22 -10.26
CA TRP A 278 -16.13 -33.48 -9.07
C TRP A 278 -14.97 -33.28 -8.12
N ALA A 279 -14.24 -34.34 -7.79
CA ALA A 279 -13.05 -34.26 -6.95
C ALA A 279 -11.99 -33.30 -7.53
N ALA A 280 -11.76 -33.36 -8.85
CA ALA A 280 -10.84 -32.45 -9.54
C ALA A 280 -11.24 -30.97 -9.47
N HIS A 281 -12.54 -30.66 -9.41
CA HIS A 281 -13.06 -29.31 -9.21
C HIS A 281 -13.34 -28.98 -7.73
N GLY A 282 -12.99 -29.90 -6.83
CA GLY A 282 -13.19 -29.83 -5.39
C GLY A 282 -14.65 -29.90 -4.94
N ILE A 283 -15.57 -30.34 -5.79
CA ILE A 283 -16.94 -30.69 -5.38
C ILE A 283 -16.84 -32.02 -4.60
N LEU A 284 -16.84 -31.92 -3.28
CA LEU A 284 -16.69 -33.06 -2.38
C LEU A 284 -18.05 -33.57 -1.93
N VAL A 285 -18.12 -34.85 -1.54
CA VAL A 285 -19.32 -35.41 -0.91
C VAL A 285 -19.71 -34.53 0.29
N ASP A 286 -21.02 -34.29 0.42
CA ASP A 286 -21.62 -33.40 1.42
C ASP A 286 -21.32 -31.89 1.28
N SER A 287 -20.59 -31.47 0.23
CA SER A 287 -20.47 -30.05 -0.10
C SER A 287 -21.81 -29.48 -0.57
N LYS A 288 -21.98 -28.17 -0.44
CA LYS A 288 -23.17 -27.47 -0.94
C LYS A 288 -23.40 -27.74 -2.43
N GLU A 289 -22.33 -27.70 -3.22
CA GLU A 289 -22.36 -27.94 -4.66
C GLU A 289 -22.72 -29.39 -5.00
N TYR A 290 -22.20 -30.36 -4.23
CA TYR A 290 -22.56 -31.76 -4.38
C TYR A 290 -24.04 -32.01 -4.07
N GLU A 291 -24.56 -31.41 -3.00
CA GLU A 291 -25.98 -31.50 -2.64
C GLU A 291 -26.88 -30.86 -3.70
N MET A 292 -26.45 -29.78 -4.35
CA MET A 292 -27.16 -29.19 -5.49
C MET A 292 -27.25 -30.18 -6.67
N LEU A 293 -26.15 -30.84 -7.03
CA LEU A 293 -26.13 -31.85 -8.09
C LEU A 293 -26.98 -33.08 -7.72
N ARG A 294 -26.86 -33.56 -6.48
CA ARG A 294 -27.63 -34.69 -5.96
C ARG A 294 -29.13 -34.42 -6.04
N LYS A 295 -29.56 -33.23 -5.61
CA LYS A 295 -30.95 -32.80 -5.70
C LYS A 295 -31.43 -32.72 -7.15
N ALA A 296 -30.67 -32.08 -8.04
CA ALA A 296 -31.03 -31.97 -9.45
C ALA A 296 -31.17 -33.34 -10.13
N CYS A 297 -30.27 -34.28 -9.83
CA CYS A 297 -30.38 -35.66 -10.33
C CYS A 297 -31.58 -36.40 -9.74
N ALA A 298 -31.87 -36.24 -8.44
CA ALA A 298 -33.05 -36.83 -7.83
C ALA A 298 -34.35 -36.33 -8.48
N ASP A 299 -34.44 -35.02 -8.72
CA ASP A 299 -35.59 -34.39 -9.39
C ASP A 299 -35.75 -34.91 -10.84
N ARG A 300 -34.65 -35.04 -11.58
CA ARG A 300 -34.66 -35.61 -12.95
C ARG A 300 -35.07 -37.09 -12.95
N LYS A 301 -34.55 -37.89 -12.02
CA LYS A 301 -34.91 -39.32 -11.88
C LYS A 301 -36.40 -39.48 -11.60
N GLN A 302 -36.97 -38.67 -10.70
CA GLN A 302 -38.40 -38.67 -10.42
C GLN A 302 -39.25 -38.25 -11.62
N HIS A 303 -38.77 -37.33 -12.47
CA HIS A 303 -39.46 -36.96 -13.70
C HIS A 303 -39.51 -38.13 -14.70
N LEU A 304 -38.36 -38.75 -14.99
CA LEU A 304 -38.23 -39.87 -15.93
C LEU A 304 -39.12 -41.07 -15.52
N LEU A 305 -39.15 -41.40 -14.22
CA LEU A 305 -40.01 -42.47 -13.70
C LEU A 305 -41.51 -42.19 -13.85
N ARG A 306 -41.93 -40.91 -13.88
CA ARG A 306 -43.34 -40.54 -14.03
C ARG A 306 -43.79 -40.48 -15.49
N THR A 307 -42.95 -39.98 -16.38
CA THR A 307 -43.30 -39.74 -17.79
C THR A 307 -42.98 -40.93 -18.70
N GLY A 308 -42.20 -41.90 -18.23
CA GLY A 308 -41.69 -43.01 -19.03
C GLY A 308 -40.48 -42.61 -19.88
N GLU A 309 -39.71 -43.61 -20.29
CA GLU A 309 -38.59 -43.45 -21.21
C GLU A 309 -39.13 -43.25 -22.65
N PRO A 310 -38.46 -42.45 -23.50
CA PRO A 310 -38.84 -42.34 -24.91
C PRO A 310 -38.85 -43.74 -25.54
N GLN A 311 -39.99 -44.15 -26.09
CA GLN A 311 -40.04 -45.36 -26.90
C GLN A 311 -39.43 -45.05 -28.26
N PHE A 312 -38.18 -45.47 -28.47
CA PHE A 312 -37.59 -45.47 -29.79
C PHE A 312 -38.18 -46.64 -30.57
N GLU A 313 -38.93 -46.34 -31.63
CA GLU A 313 -39.33 -47.38 -32.57
C GLU A 313 -38.08 -47.99 -33.22
N PRO A 314 -38.03 -49.31 -33.44
CA PRO A 314 -36.91 -49.92 -34.13
C PRO A 314 -36.76 -49.31 -35.54
N PRO A 315 -35.53 -49.06 -36.02
CA PRO A 315 -35.32 -48.50 -37.35
C PRO A 315 -36.03 -49.38 -38.40
N GLY A 316 -37.02 -48.81 -39.09
CA GLY A 316 -37.79 -49.51 -40.13
C GLY A 316 -39.25 -49.83 -39.77
N ALA A 317 -39.77 -49.43 -38.61
CA ALA A 317 -41.19 -49.53 -38.28
C ALA A 317 -41.99 -48.34 -38.87
N SER A 318 -41.98 -48.18 -40.19
CA SER A 318 -42.98 -47.34 -40.87
C SER A 318 -43.38 -48.05 -42.15
N THR A 319 -44.56 -48.67 -42.12
CA THR A 319 -45.30 -49.09 -43.32
C THR A 319 -46.20 -47.95 -43.76
#